data_AF-A0A7R8Z302-F1
#
_entry.id   AF-A0A7R8Z302-F1
#
_cell.length_a   1.000
_cell.length_b   1.000
_cell.length_c   1.000
_cell.angle_alpha   90.00
_cell.angle_beta   90.00
_cell.angle_gamma   90.00
#
_symmetry.space_group_name_H-M   'P 1'
#
loop_
_entity.id
_entity.type
_entity.pdbx_description
1 polymer ?
#
loop_
_entity_poly.entity_id
_entity_poly.type
_entity_poly.pdbx_seq_one_letter_code
_entity_poly.pdbx_strand_id
1 'polypeptide(L)'
;MNVKHSPQNTERWDDWGWGGPKNINKEGMFYERLDGSRNGTLALAKSFFFPTEDLWFGGVAVERLNRRSLQYRVVSRLVQVCVFRWAGRACSRASSRWCRYNWEYATVSVAPGEAMILVLLVVYLCCPSVMLVAVPVVGDFLLVAARGLLLIVVFVVVVEVVLLSDVSQDAGVSLNQVTCLGISTQRSTFTTWHKDTGKTFHNFITWKDIRADGLVRYWNNSYKMMVTMRLVWALQHVESLKEAASQGHAMFGTVDTWLLYRLTAGRLHVTDVSNASATGMYDPFTMDWGSWALQLFNIPGDMLPKVCDTAANFGVVDPRILGTALAIRCSMADQAASLFGLCCFQEGDVKVTMGTGTFINLNTGKTPHASVAGLYPLVGWRYKDEIVYVAEGASNDTGSLVKWAQQVGFVNTPAESAEQALSVKDSDGVFFVPAFNGLQAPINDYQAAAGFIGLKPTTSKHHMVRAILESLAFRVVQLYDTLQQEAGCDCSLIRVDGGVSHNDFVCQLLADLIEIKVERPTSTEMSVLGVGFLAGLYSGLNYIFI
;
A
#
# COMPACT_ATOMS: atom_id res chain seq x y z
N MET A 1 -25.23 -31.52 37.50
CA MET A 1 -25.41 -31.13 38.92
C MET A 1 -24.74 -29.79 39.14
N ASN A 2 -25.28 -28.91 39.99
CA ASN A 2 -24.66 -27.62 40.29
C ASN A 2 -23.57 -27.75 41.36
N VAL A 3 -22.46 -27.04 41.18
CA VAL A 3 -21.64 -26.55 42.30
C VAL A 3 -21.31 -25.08 42.02
N LYS A 4 -21.79 -24.19 42.89
CA LYS A 4 -21.27 -22.82 43.01
C LYS A 4 -20.25 -22.81 44.14
N HIS A 5 -19.24 -21.95 44.05
CA HIS A 5 -18.59 -21.40 45.23
C HIS A 5 -18.47 -19.88 45.13
N SER A 6 -18.64 -19.22 46.26
CA SER A 6 -18.57 -17.77 46.46
C SER A 6 -17.32 -17.39 47.28
N PRO A 7 -16.85 -16.14 47.23
CA PRO A 7 -15.52 -15.76 47.72
C PRO A 7 -15.51 -15.31 49.18
N GLN A 8 -14.32 -15.30 49.82
CA GLN A 8 -13.85 -14.21 50.69
C GLN A 8 -12.38 -14.38 51.17
N ASN A 9 -11.86 -13.30 51.77
CA ASN A 9 -10.53 -13.06 52.35
C ASN A 9 -9.40 -12.79 51.33
N THR A 10 -8.75 -11.62 51.25
CA THR A 10 -8.35 -10.54 52.18
C THR A 10 -7.13 -10.82 53.06
N GLU A 11 -5.97 -10.33 52.62
CA GLU A 11 -4.95 -9.75 53.50
C GLU A 11 -4.51 -8.39 52.93
N ARG A 12 -4.17 -7.44 53.81
CA ARG A 12 -3.46 -6.20 53.49
C ARG A 12 -2.04 -6.33 54.04
N TRP A 13 -1.06 -5.78 53.33
CA TRP A 13 0.01 -5.01 53.96
C TRP A 13 0.35 -3.82 53.06
N ASP A 14 0.46 -2.63 53.66
CA ASP A 14 0.91 -1.41 53.02
C ASP A 14 2.45 -1.35 53.01
N ASP A 15 3.06 -0.77 51.97
CA ASP A 15 4.38 -0.14 52.08
C ASP A 15 4.67 0.85 50.91
N TRP A 16 5.27 1.99 51.28
CA TRP A 16 5.92 3.10 50.56
C TRP A 16 6.11 3.03 49.03
N GLY A 17 5.98 4.12 48.25
CA GLY A 17 5.73 5.53 48.64
C GLY A 17 5.87 6.49 47.45
N TRP A 18 5.43 7.75 47.59
CA TRP A 18 5.40 8.73 46.50
C TRP A 18 6.79 9.31 46.14
N GLY A 19 7.10 9.41 44.85
CA GLY A 19 8.34 10.00 44.33
C GLY A 19 8.15 10.79 43.03
N GLY A 20 8.13 12.12 43.14
CA GLY A 20 8.11 13.04 41.99
C GLY A 20 9.50 13.20 41.32
N PRO A 21 9.57 13.80 40.13
CA PRO A 21 10.77 13.79 39.28
C PRO A 21 11.90 14.68 39.79
N LYS A 22 13.14 14.32 39.44
CA LYS A 22 14.33 15.19 39.54
C LYS A 22 15.04 15.29 38.20
N ASN A 23 15.38 16.52 37.82
CA ASN A 23 16.26 16.83 36.69
C ASN A 23 17.68 16.32 36.97
N ILE A 24 18.41 15.95 35.91
CA ILE A 24 19.88 16.10 35.78
C ILE A 24 20.19 16.34 34.29
N ASN A 25 21.32 16.98 34.03
CA ASN A 25 21.65 17.63 32.76
C ASN A 25 22.92 17.02 32.12
N LYS A 26 23.02 17.14 30.79
CA LYS A 26 24.25 17.20 29.97
C LYS A 26 25.19 15.97 29.82
N GLU A 27 25.53 15.75 28.54
CA GLU A 27 26.88 15.56 27.96
C GLU A 27 27.84 14.51 28.56
N GLY A 28 28.18 13.50 27.76
CA GLY A 28 29.29 12.57 28.02
C GLY A 28 29.78 11.87 26.76
N MET A 29 30.78 12.45 26.06
CA MET A 29 31.51 11.75 25.00
C MET A 29 32.57 10.83 25.62
N PHE A 30 32.66 9.58 25.14
CA PHE A 30 33.82 8.73 25.39
C PHE A 30 34.69 8.67 24.13
N TYR A 31 35.90 9.21 24.26
CA TYR A 31 37.04 8.92 23.38
C TYR A 31 37.99 7.99 24.13
N GLU A 32 38.30 6.83 23.56
CA GLU A 32 39.39 5.99 24.06
C GLU A 32 40.69 6.30 23.30
N ARG A 33 41.83 6.24 23.99
CA ARG A 33 43.11 6.76 23.53
C ARG A 33 44.21 5.72 23.78
N LEU A 34 44.98 5.38 22.75
CA LEU A 34 46.14 4.51 22.86
C LEU A 34 47.38 5.21 22.27
N ASP A 35 48.27 5.65 23.15
CA ASP A 35 49.68 5.89 22.83
C ASP A 35 50.41 4.52 22.73
N GLY A 36 51.46 4.30 21.94
CA GLY A 36 52.07 5.19 20.94
C GLY A 36 53.58 4.92 20.79
N SER A 37 54.04 4.43 19.63
CA SER A 37 55.49 4.27 19.38
C SER A 37 55.94 4.29 17.91
N ARG A 38 56.70 5.35 17.56
CA ARG A 38 57.84 5.44 16.62
C ARG A 38 57.79 4.73 15.24
N ASN A 39 57.97 5.56 14.21
CA ASN A 39 58.74 5.32 12.97
C ASN A 39 58.38 4.12 12.08
N GLY A 40 57.70 4.40 10.96
CA GLY A 40 57.55 3.45 9.85
C GLY A 40 57.10 4.12 8.55
N THR A 41 58.04 4.55 7.71
CA THR A 41 57.72 5.01 6.34
C THR A 41 57.37 3.80 5.49
N LEU A 42 56.21 3.80 4.82
CA LEU A 42 55.91 2.84 3.76
C LEU A 42 55.21 3.51 2.59
N ALA A 43 55.72 3.23 1.39
CA ALA A 43 55.16 3.69 0.12
C ALA A 43 54.28 2.59 -0.49
N LEU A 44 53.36 3.00 -1.37
CA LEU A 44 52.69 2.10 -2.30
C LEU A 44 52.90 2.59 -3.73
N ALA A 45 53.28 1.67 -4.62
CA ALA A 45 53.80 1.97 -5.94
C ALA A 45 52.90 1.45 -7.08
N LYS A 46 53.17 1.95 -8.29
CA LYS A 46 52.38 1.82 -9.51
C LYS A 46 52.38 0.42 -10.17
N SER A 47 51.25 0.12 -10.82
CA SER A 47 51.10 -0.50 -12.17
C SER A 47 51.21 -2.02 -12.42
N PHE A 48 50.08 -2.56 -12.91
CA PHE A 48 49.89 -3.43 -14.10
C PHE A 48 50.85 -4.58 -14.44
N PHE A 49 50.29 -5.79 -14.71
CA PHE A 49 50.03 -6.28 -16.09
C PHE A 49 48.99 -7.43 -16.16
N PHE A 50 48.66 -7.87 -17.38
CA PHE A 50 47.58 -8.78 -17.84
C PHE A 50 48.03 -10.26 -17.98
N PRO A 51 47.19 -11.27 -18.39
CA PRO A 51 45.83 -11.26 -18.98
C PRO A 51 44.78 -12.03 -18.12
N THR A 52 43.66 -12.66 -18.54
CA THR A 52 43.02 -13.13 -19.82
C THR A 52 41.50 -13.35 -19.52
N GLU A 53 40.49 -13.54 -20.40
CA GLU A 53 40.24 -13.46 -21.87
C GLU A 53 38.68 -13.27 -22.08
N ASP A 54 38.12 -13.66 -23.24
CA ASP A 54 36.71 -13.94 -23.62
C ASP A 54 35.52 -13.21 -22.96
N LEU A 55 34.89 -12.30 -23.72
CA LEU A 55 33.44 -12.03 -23.68
C LEU A 55 32.96 -11.36 -24.98
N TRP A 56 31.86 -11.87 -25.56
CA TRP A 56 31.31 -11.40 -26.85
C TRP A 56 30.46 -10.12 -26.70
N PHE A 57 30.47 -9.25 -27.72
CA PHE A 57 29.59 -8.09 -27.84
C PHE A 57 28.72 -8.17 -29.09
N GLY A 58 27.42 -7.89 -28.96
CA GLY A 58 26.44 -7.82 -30.05
C GLY A 58 25.70 -6.47 -30.06
N GLY A 59 25.31 -5.98 -31.26
CA GLY A 59 24.76 -4.64 -31.45
C GLY A 59 23.29 -4.60 -31.92
N VAL A 60 22.74 -3.39 -32.02
CA VAL A 60 21.37 -3.11 -32.49
C VAL A 60 21.38 -2.53 -33.90
N ALA A 61 20.42 -2.95 -34.74
CA ALA A 61 20.23 -2.45 -36.10
C ALA A 61 19.08 -1.44 -36.20
N VAL A 62 19.24 -0.44 -37.07
CA VAL A 62 18.25 0.62 -37.34
C VAL A 62 18.17 0.85 -38.85
N GLU A 63 16.96 0.84 -39.41
CA GLU A 63 16.74 1.06 -40.83
C GLU A 63 16.20 2.48 -41.10
N ARG A 64 16.61 3.09 -42.22
CA ARG A 64 16.24 4.46 -42.60
C ARG A 64 15.26 4.44 -43.77
N LEU A 65 14.02 4.87 -43.51
CA LEU A 65 12.90 4.72 -44.46
C LEU A 65 12.93 5.73 -45.63
N ASN A 66 13.61 6.86 -45.50
CA ASN A 66 13.74 7.84 -46.60
C ASN A 66 15.05 8.65 -46.51
N ARG A 67 15.61 9.05 -47.66
CA ARG A 67 16.81 9.91 -47.75
C ARG A 67 16.55 11.40 -47.50
N ARG A 68 15.30 11.89 -47.62
CA ARG A 68 14.95 13.32 -47.48
C ARG A 68 14.19 13.70 -46.21
N SER A 69 13.85 12.75 -45.33
CA SER A 69 13.30 13.02 -44.00
C SER A 69 14.14 12.33 -42.90
N LEU A 70 13.95 12.74 -41.65
CA LEU A 70 14.55 12.15 -40.45
C LEU A 70 13.59 11.15 -39.81
N GLN A 71 13.22 10.11 -40.56
CA GLN A 71 12.41 8.99 -40.06
C GLN A 71 13.21 7.68 -40.14
N TYR A 72 13.25 6.98 -39.00
CA TYR A 72 14.02 5.77 -38.76
C TYR A 72 13.14 4.74 -38.03
N ARG A 73 13.37 3.46 -38.29
CA ARG A 73 12.72 2.35 -37.58
C ARG A 73 13.77 1.56 -36.80
N VAL A 74 13.61 1.50 -35.49
CA VAL A 74 14.40 0.62 -34.61
C VAL A 74 13.84 -0.80 -34.74
N VAL A 75 14.71 -1.78 -34.96
CA VAL A 75 14.31 -3.17 -35.28
C VAL A 75 14.56 -4.15 -34.13
N SER A 76 15.42 -3.81 -33.17
CA SER A 76 15.62 -4.57 -31.93
C SER A 76 15.97 -3.67 -30.73
N ARG A 77 15.87 -4.19 -29.50
CA ARG A 77 16.22 -3.49 -28.26
C ARG A 77 17.32 -4.23 -27.50
N LEU A 78 18.45 -3.58 -27.26
CA LEU A 78 19.41 -3.86 -26.19
C LEU A 78 20.22 -2.58 -25.92
N VAL A 79 20.59 -2.31 -24.67
CA VAL A 79 21.13 -1.01 -24.24
C VAL A 79 22.65 -1.09 -24.05
N GLN A 80 23.40 -0.30 -24.81
CA GLN A 80 24.80 0.03 -24.50
C GLN A 80 25.17 1.43 -25.00
N VAL A 81 26.18 2.03 -24.37
CA VAL A 81 26.55 3.45 -24.54
C VAL A 81 27.84 3.58 -25.35
N CYS A 82 27.78 4.22 -26.51
CA CYS A 82 28.96 4.54 -27.31
C CYS A 82 29.43 5.98 -27.03
N VAL A 83 30.72 6.16 -26.73
CA VAL A 83 31.33 7.48 -26.51
C VAL A 83 32.36 7.77 -27.61
N PHE A 84 32.05 8.72 -28.50
CA PHE A 84 33.01 9.25 -29.46
C PHE A 84 33.85 10.38 -28.85
N ARG A 85 35.15 10.38 -29.13
CA ARG A 85 36.13 11.33 -28.57
C ARG A 85 36.58 12.33 -29.64
N TRP A 86 36.17 13.59 -29.51
CA TRP A 86 36.64 14.68 -30.38
C TRP A 86 37.89 15.36 -29.80
N ALA A 87 38.74 15.94 -30.66
CA ALA A 87 40.06 16.45 -30.28
C ALA A 87 40.20 17.95 -30.56
N GLY A 88 40.16 18.77 -29.49
CA GLY A 88 40.46 20.20 -29.51
C GLY A 88 41.65 20.52 -28.60
N ARG A 89 42.48 21.51 -28.97
CA ARG A 89 43.71 21.86 -28.23
C ARG A 89 43.46 22.92 -27.16
N ALA A 90 44.22 22.86 -26.06
CA ALA A 90 44.15 23.82 -24.97
C ALA A 90 44.83 25.16 -25.30
N CYS A 91 44.40 26.23 -24.63
CA CYS A 91 45.10 27.50 -24.49
C CYS A 91 45.15 27.91 -23.01
N SER A 92 45.97 28.89 -22.60
CA SER A 92 46.41 29.02 -21.20
C SER A 92 46.62 30.45 -20.67
N ARG A 93 46.67 30.53 -19.33
CA ARG A 93 47.10 31.63 -18.43
C ARG A 93 46.01 32.46 -17.73
N ALA A 94 46.33 32.77 -16.47
CA ALA A 94 45.58 33.46 -15.41
C ALA A 94 45.17 34.91 -15.77
N SER A 95 44.22 35.56 -15.07
CA SER A 95 44.38 35.95 -13.65
C SER A 95 43.12 36.59 -13.01
N SER A 96 43.26 37.15 -11.80
CA SER A 96 42.23 37.41 -10.78
C SER A 96 41.40 38.70 -10.95
N ARG A 97 40.10 38.66 -10.57
CA ARG A 97 39.44 39.49 -9.51
C ARG A 97 37.89 39.46 -9.58
N TRP A 98 37.29 39.39 -8.39
CA TRP A 98 36.01 39.95 -7.88
C TRP A 98 34.75 40.13 -8.76
N CYS A 99 33.61 39.79 -8.14
CA CYS A 99 32.25 39.77 -8.66
C CYS A 99 31.70 41.09 -9.24
N ARG A 100 30.91 40.96 -10.32
CA ARG A 100 29.51 41.44 -10.45
C ARG A 100 28.84 40.72 -11.63
N TYR A 101 27.57 40.33 -11.48
CA TYR A 101 26.70 39.95 -12.60
C TYR A 101 25.38 40.72 -12.45
N ASN A 102 25.06 41.54 -13.45
CA ASN A 102 23.72 42.09 -13.60
C ASN A 102 22.80 41.01 -14.17
N TRP A 103 21.51 41.07 -13.83
CA TRP A 103 20.46 40.28 -14.48
C TRP A 103 19.72 41.18 -15.46
N GLU A 104 19.92 40.97 -16.77
CA GLU A 104 19.07 41.56 -17.80
C GLU A 104 17.92 40.61 -18.09
N TYR A 105 16.68 41.10 -17.92
CA TYR A 105 15.47 40.35 -18.22
C TYR A 105 15.05 40.60 -19.68
N ALA A 106 15.09 39.56 -20.51
CA ALA A 106 14.52 39.59 -21.84
C ALA A 106 13.05 39.13 -21.80
N THR A 107 12.13 40.07 -21.65
CA THR A 107 10.68 39.81 -21.80
C THR A 107 10.31 39.64 -23.27
N VAL A 108 9.76 38.47 -23.62
CA VAL A 108 9.11 38.24 -24.92
C VAL A 108 7.61 38.14 -24.68
N SER A 109 6.86 39.09 -25.25
CA SER A 109 5.39 39.09 -25.23
C SER A 109 4.85 38.33 -26.44
N VAL A 110 3.82 37.51 -26.24
CA VAL A 110 3.06 36.84 -27.31
C VAL A 110 1.57 37.09 -27.06
N ALA A 111 0.83 37.42 -28.12
CA ALA A 111 -0.58 37.77 -28.05
C ALA A 111 -1.48 36.55 -27.75
N PRO A 112 -2.69 36.74 -27.19
CA PRO A 112 -3.55 35.62 -26.80
C PRO A 112 -4.28 35.00 -27.99
N GLY A 113 -3.99 33.73 -28.27
CA GLY A 113 -4.65 32.92 -29.29
C GLY A 113 -3.69 31.88 -29.88
N GLU A 114 -4.14 30.63 -29.96
CA GLU A 114 -3.37 29.43 -30.38
C GLU A 114 -2.31 28.95 -29.37
N ALA A 115 -2.43 27.69 -28.96
CA ALA A 115 -1.55 27.09 -27.95
C ALA A 115 -1.38 25.57 -28.15
N MET A 116 -0.34 25.18 -28.89
CA MET A 116 0.43 23.93 -28.68
C MET A 116 1.60 23.84 -29.67
N ILE A 117 2.78 23.47 -29.17
CA ILE A 117 3.71 22.51 -29.77
C ILE A 117 4.76 22.14 -28.71
N LEU A 118 5.12 20.86 -28.66
CA LEU A 118 6.13 20.28 -27.77
C LEU A 118 7.36 19.89 -28.60
N VAL A 119 8.53 19.68 -27.96
CA VAL A 119 9.54 18.59 -28.21
C VAL A 119 10.97 19.03 -27.83
N LEU A 120 11.38 18.58 -26.63
CA LEU A 120 12.65 17.90 -26.27
C LEU A 120 14.05 18.42 -26.69
N LEU A 121 14.86 18.61 -25.63
CA LEU A 121 16.16 17.92 -25.36
C LEU A 121 17.43 18.38 -26.11
N VAL A 122 18.40 18.88 -25.32
CA VAL A 122 19.83 18.90 -25.63
C VAL A 122 20.63 18.46 -24.40
N VAL A 123 21.68 17.65 -24.61
CA VAL A 123 22.67 17.24 -23.61
C VAL A 123 24.06 17.54 -24.18
N TYR A 124 25.00 18.07 -23.37
CA TYR A 124 26.41 17.71 -23.50
C TYR A 124 27.21 17.94 -22.20
N LEU A 125 28.19 17.07 -21.95
CA LEU A 125 29.05 17.03 -20.77
C LEU A 125 30.42 17.68 -21.03
N CYS A 126 31.05 18.28 -20.01
CA CYS A 126 32.53 18.36 -19.96
C CYS A 126 33.11 18.63 -18.55
N CYS A 127 33.30 17.60 -17.73
CA CYS A 127 34.38 17.56 -16.72
C CYS A 127 34.63 16.11 -16.24
N PRO A 128 35.89 15.66 -16.05
CA PRO A 128 36.18 14.38 -15.43
C PRO A 128 36.15 14.46 -13.88
N SER A 129 36.14 13.30 -13.23
CA SER A 129 36.38 13.13 -11.77
C SER A 129 35.24 13.51 -10.81
N VAL A 130 34.02 13.02 -11.06
CA VAL A 130 33.05 12.74 -9.97
C VAL A 130 32.46 11.34 -10.18
N MET A 131 32.55 10.49 -9.16
CA MET A 131 31.87 9.19 -9.11
C MET A 131 30.61 9.34 -8.27
N LEU A 132 29.44 9.27 -8.90
CA LEU A 132 28.14 9.37 -8.22
C LEU A 132 27.62 7.97 -7.87
N VAL A 133 27.49 7.69 -6.58
CA VAL A 133 26.81 6.50 -6.07
C VAL A 133 25.33 6.82 -5.90
N ALA A 134 24.46 6.11 -6.61
CA ALA A 134 23.02 6.21 -6.41
C ALA A 134 22.59 5.35 -5.22
N VAL A 135 21.89 5.96 -4.25
CA VAL A 135 21.26 5.27 -3.11
C VAL A 135 19.76 5.51 -3.20
N PRO A 136 18.90 4.47 -3.13
CA PRO A 136 17.46 4.66 -3.15
C PRO A 136 16.97 5.24 -1.81
N VAL A 137 16.45 6.46 -1.83
CA VAL A 137 15.78 7.09 -0.68
C VAL A 137 14.35 7.42 -1.07
N VAL A 138 13.40 6.99 -0.23
CA VAL A 138 11.97 7.23 -0.45
C VAL A 138 11.59 8.60 0.10
N GLY A 139 11.20 9.52 -0.79
CA GLY A 139 10.39 10.69 -0.46
C GLY A 139 11.10 11.83 0.25
N ASP A 140 11.91 12.61 -0.47
CA ASP A 140 12.09 14.04 -0.18
C ASP A 140 12.59 14.83 -1.41
N PHE A 141 12.43 16.16 -1.41
CA PHE A 141 12.85 17.03 -2.53
C PHE A 141 14.37 17.28 -2.55
N LEU A 142 15.13 16.52 -3.35
CA LEU A 142 16.58 16.72 -3.49
C LEU A 142 16.93 17.84 -4.49
N LEU A 143 16.93 19.10 -4.04
CA LEU A 143 17.21 20.27 -4.87
C LEU A 143 18.73 20.54 -5.07
N VAL A 144 19.38 19.73 -5.92
CA VAL A 144 20.83 19.86 -6.19
C VAL A 144 21.14 21.01 -7.17
N ALA A 145 21.31 22.21 -6.64
CA ALA A 145 21.67 23.41 -7.41
C ALA A 145 23.17 23.47 -7.79
N ALA A 146 23.62 22.61 -8.71
CA ALA A 146 24.93 22.72 -9.35
C ALA A 146 24.85 23.60 -10.62
N ARG A 147 25.67 24.65 -10.69
CA ARG A 147 25.65 25.74 -11.69
C ARG A 147 25.19 25.33 -13.10
N GLY A 148 23.99 25.77 -13.50
CA GLY A 148 23.67 26.01 -14.92
C GLY A 148 22.60 25.14 -15.58
N LEU A 149 21.85 24.30 -14.85
CA LEU A 149 20.66 23.63 -15.41
C LEU A 149 19.61 23.36 -14.32
N LEU A 150 18.40 23.89 -14.51
CA LEU A 150 17.29 23.74 -13.56
C LEU A 150 16.36 22.61 -14.01
N LEU A 151 16.60 21.38 -13.53
CA LEU A 151 15.82 20.21 -13.91
C LEU A 151 14.64 19.98 -12.95
N ILE A 152 13.52 20.66 -13.16
CA ILE A 152 12.27 20.40 -12.42
C ILE A 152 11.55 19.21 -13.08
N VAL A 153 11.58 18.05 -12.43
CA VAL A 153 10.84 16.85 -12.88
C VAL A 153 9.65 16.61 -11.96
N VAL A 154 8.44 16.94 -12.43
CA VAL A 154 7.20 16.78 -11.65
C VAL A 154 6.63 15.37 -11.84
N PHE A 155 7.06 14.43 -11.00
CA PHE A 155 6.50 13.07 -10.97
C PHE A 155 5.26 12.96 -10.06
N VAL A 156 4.11 13.44 -10.56
CA VAL A 156 2.77 13.11 -10.05
C VAL A 156 1.86 12.92 -11.28
N VAL A 157 0.86 12.03 -11.22
CA VAL A 157 -0.03 11.58 -12.33
C VAL A 157 0.59 10.62 -13.35
N VAL A 158 1.90 10.68 -13.62
CA VAL A 158 2.54 9.89 -14.71
C VAL A 158 2.28 8.37 -14.62
N VAL A 159 2.25 7.78 -13.41
CA VAL A 159 2.16 6.32 -13.21
C VAL A 159 0.78 5.75 -13.59
N GLU A 160 -0.32 6.42 -13.22
CA GLU A 160 -1.69 5.95 -13.44
C GLU A 160 -2.05 5.92 -14.95
N VAL A 161 -1.53 6.89 -15.71
CA VAL A 161 -1.77 7.00 -17.16
C VAL A 161 -1.04 5.91 -17.92
N VAL A 162 0.24 5.72 -17.61
CA VAL A 162 1.10 4.73 -18.28
C VAL A 162 0.54 3.32 -18.14
N LEU A 163 0.10 2.91 -16.95
CA LEU A 163 -0.43 1.56 -16.74
C LEU A 163 -1.69 1.26 -17.57
N LEU A 164 -2.58 2.24 -17.78
CA LEU A 164 -3.78 2.04 -18.61
C LEU A 164 -3.47 2.04 -20.11
N SER A 165 -2.49 2.82 -20.58
CA SER A 165 -2.03 2.73 -21.97
C SER A 165 -1.26 1.44 -22.25
N ASP A 166 -0.46 0.98 -21.29
CA ASP A 166 0.37 -0.22 -21.42
C ASP A 166 -0.51 -1.48 -21.46
N VAL A 167 -1.51 -1.60 -20.57
CA VAL A 167 -2.48 -2.72 -20.60
C VAL A 167 -3.32 -2.71 -21.88
N SER A 168 -3.71 -1.53 -22.39
CA SER A 168 -4.39 -1.40 -23.69
C SER A 168 -3.49 -1.88 -24.85
N GLN A 169 -2.20 -1.56 -24.80
CA GLN A 169 -1.22 -1.98 -25.81
C GLN A 169 -0.93 -3.48 -25.75
N ASP A 170 -0.71 -4.04 -24.54
CA ASP A 170 -0.40 -5.46 -24.34
C ASP A 170 -1.59 -6.37 -24.66
N ALA A 171 -2.83 -5.93 -24.38
CA ALA A 171 -4.03 -6.62 -24.81
C ALA A 171 -4.31 -6.50 -26.33
N GLY A 172 -3.64 -5.57 -27.03
CA GLY A 172 -3.93 -5.26 -28.44
C GLY A 172 -5.30 -4.60 -28.67
N VAL A 173 -5.91 -4.04 -27.63
CA VAL A 173 -7.28 -3.48 -27.64
C VAL A 173 -7.21 -1.97 -27.44
N SER A 174 -7.78 -1.20 -28.37
CA SER A 174 -7.85 0.26 -28.24
C SER A 174 -8.76 0.66 -27.07
N LEU A 175 -8.38 1.70 -26.31
CA LEU A 175 -9.23 2.27 -25.24
C LEU A 175 -10.65 2.66 -25.73
N ASN A 176 -10.83 2.96 -27.01
CA ASN A 176 -12.15 3.23 -27.60
C ASN A 176 -13.06 1.99 -27.71
N GLN A 177 -12.53 0.79 -27.50
CA GLN A 177 -13.27 -0.47 -27.42
C GLN A 177 -13.65 -0.85 -25.98
N VAL A 178 -13.09 -0.16 -24.98
CA VAL A 178 -13.38 -0.39 -23.56
C VAL A 178 -14.67 0.32 -23.18
N THR A 179 -15.72 -0.43 -22.82
CA THR A 179 -17.04 0.13 -22.51
C THR A 179 -17.06 0.96 -21.22
N CYS A 180 -16.33 0.53 -20.20
CA CYS A 180 -16.35 1.14 -18.87
C CYS A 180 -15.11 0.81 -18.04
N LEU A 181 -14.81 1.67 -17.06
CA LEU A 181 -13.81 1.48 -16.03
C LEU A 181 -14.48 1.16 -14.68
N GLY A 182 -13.99 0.12 -14.01
CA GLY A 182 -14.21 -0.13 -12.58
C GLY A 182 -12.93 0.17 -11.79
N ILE A 183 -13.05 0.80 -10.63
CA ILE A 183 -11.94 1.16 -9.75
C ILE A 183 -12.00 0.29 -8.49
N SER A 184 -10.94 -0.47 -8.23
CA SER A 184 -10.72 -1.23 -6.98
C SER A 184 -9.49 -0.67 -6.28
N THR A 185 -9.57 -0.35 -4.99
CA THR A 185 -8.46 0.25 -4.23
C THR A 185 -8.24 -0.35 -2.86
N GLN A 186 -6.97 -0.38 -2.43
CA GLN A 186 -6.61 -0.65 -1.03
C GLN A 186 -7.37 0.29 -0.08
N ARG A 187 -8.13 -0.29 0.83
CA ARG A 187 -8.86 0.45 1.86
C ARG A 187 -7.94 1.19 2.83
N SER A 188 -8.52 2.16 3.52
CA SER A 188 -7.96 2.82 4.71
C SER A 188 -6.59 3.50 4.53
N THR A 189 -6.10 3.63 3.30
CA THR A 189 -5.04 4.53 2.85
C THR A 189 -5.68 5.80 2.32
N PHE A 190 -5.20 6.98 2.74
CA PHE A 190 -5.82 8.26 2.39
C PHE A 190 -4.79 9.35 2.09
N THR A 191 -5.24 10.43 1.46
CA THR A 191 -4.49 11.68 1.30
C THR A 191 -5.40 12.88 1.54
N THR A 192 -4.80 14.07 1.64
CA THR A 192 -5.51 15.34 1.78
C THR A 192 -4.91 16.36 0.81
N TRP A 193 -5.75 17.23 0.23
CA TRP A 193 -5.32 18.20 -0.77
C TRP A 193 -6.14 19.49 -0.73
N HIS A 194 -5.54 20.55 -1.27
CA HIS A 194 -6.20 21.85 -1.36
C HIS A 194 -7.19 21.86 -2.52
N LYS A 195 -8.45 22.16 -2.22
CA LYS A 195 -9.64 22.19 -3.07
C LYS A 195 -9.39 22.85 -4.44
N ASP A 196 -8.91 24.09 -4.41
CA ASP A 196 -8.76 24.96 -5.59
C ASP A 196 -7.50 24.70 -6.43
N THR A 197 -6.48 24.00 -5.87
CA THR A 197 -5.20 23.79 -6.56
C THR A 197 -4.89 22.31 -6.88
N GLY A 198 -5.62 21.37 -6.30
CA GLY A 198 -5.37 19.93 -6.44
C GLY A 198 -4.03 19.45 -5.87
N LYS A 199 -3.32 20.29 -5.11
CA LYS A 199 -2.02 19.99 -4.50
C LYS A 199 -2.23 19.28 -3.17
N THR A 200 -1.60 18.11 -2.99
CA THR A 200 -1.61 17.38 -1.72
C THR A 200 -0.82 18.12 -0.64
N PHE A 201 -1.27 18.02 0.62
CA PHE A 201 -0.53 18.54 1.77
C PHE A 201 0.56 17.58 2.25
N HIS A 202 0.41 16.27 1.98
CA HIS A 202 1.34 15.22 2.37
C HIS A 202 1.31 14.04 1.38
N ASN A 203 2.26 13.10 1.52
CA ASN A 203 2.21 11.80 0.86
C ASN A 203 1.06 10.93 1.41
N PHE A 204 0.62 9.91 0.68
CA PHE A 204 -0.40 8.96 1.17
C PHE A 204 -0.05 8.39 2.55
N ILE A 205 -0.97 8.51 3.51
CA ILE A 205 -0.84 7.90 4.83
C ILE A 205 -1.51 6.52 4.74
N THR A 206 -0.68 5.48 4.71
CA THR A 206 -1.12 4.11 4.39
C THR A 206 -1.87 3.45 5.55
N TRP A 207 -2.61 2.37 5.28
CA TRP A 207 -3.28 1.57 6.31
C TRP A 207 -2.33 0.92 7.33
N LYS A 208 -1.04 0.81 7.02
CA LYS A 208 0.02 0.29 7.92
C LYS A 208 0.73 1.38 8.74
N ASP A 209 0.35 2.65 8.58
CA ASP A 209 1.13 3.77 9.09
C ASP A 209 0.91 3.98 10.60
N ILE A 210 1.96 3.74 11.40
CA ILE A 210 1.88 3.74 12.86
C ILE A 210 1.91 5.12 13.52
N ARG A 211 1.90 6.23 12.77
CA ARG A 211 2.04 7.58 13.38
C ARG A 211 0.94 7.95 14.39
N ALA A 212 -0.23 7.34 14.30
CA ALA A 212 -1.37 7.60 15.19
C ALA A 212 -1.34 6.79 16.51
N ASP A 213 -0.39 5.87 16.68
CA ASP A 213 -0.21 5.04 17.89
C ASP A 213 -0.25 5.86 19.19
N GLY A 214 0.44 7.01 19.21
CA GLY A 214 0.48 7.88 20.39
C GLY A 214 -0.89 8.45 20.76
N LEU A 215 -1.71 8.78 19.76
CA LEU A 215 -3.09 9.25 19.97
C LEU A 215 -4.00 8.10 20.41
N VAL A 216 -3.89 6.93 19.79
CA VAL A 216 -4.63 5.71 20.20
C VAL A 216 -4.37 5.38 21.67
N ARG A 217 -3.10 5.36 22.09
CA ARG A 217 -2.70 5.10 23.48
C ARG A 217 -3.18 6.19 24.45
N TYR A 218 -3.14 7.46 24.02
CA TYR A 218 -3.62 8.59 24.83
C TYR A 218 -5.14 8.56 25.06
N TRP A 219 -5.94 8.22 24.05
CA TRP A 219 -7.40 8.29 24.13
C TRP A 219 -8.02 7.18 24.99
N ASN A 220 -7.68 5.91 24.74
CA ASN A 220 -8.23 4.77 25.51
C ASN A 220 -7.47 3.43 25.35
N ASN A 221 -6.43 3.32 24.50
CA ASN A 221 -5.82 2.04 24.09
C ASN A 221 -6.78 1.06 23.37
N SER A 222 -7.96 1.51 22.93
CA SER A 222 -8.99 0.67 22.29
C SER A 222 -9.44 1.19 20.92
N TYR A 223 -9.24 2.49 20.63
CA TYR A 223 -9.41 3.02 19.28
C TYR A 223 -8.39 2.39 18.34
N LYS A 224 -8.87 1.62 17.37
CA LYS A 224 -8.03 0.99 16.34
C LYS A 224 -7.47 2.08 15.41
N MET A 225 -6.32 1.81 14.75
CA MET A 225 -5.66 2.74 13.81
C MET A 225 -6.37 2.91 12.45
N MET A 226 -7.67 3.19 12.52
CA MET A 226 -8.52 3.57 11.40
C MET A 226 -8.08 4.90 10.78
N VAL A 227 -8.73 5.30 9.68
CA VAL A 227 -8.40 6.55 9.00
C VAL A 227 -8.65 7.75 9.92
N THR A 228 -9.69 7.71 10.75
CA THR A 228 -10.04 8.72 11.75
C THR A 228 -8.83 9.21 12.56
N MET A 229 -8.14 8.32 13.29
CA MET A 229 -7.02 8.72 14.16
C MET A 229 -5.78 9.18 13.36
N ARG A 230 -5.58 8.67 12.15
CA ARG A 230 -4.49 9.08 11.25
C ARG A 230 -4.77 10.42 10.56
N LEU A 231 -6.04 10.76 10.30
CA LEU A 231 -6.48 12.07 9.83
C LEU A 231 -6.40 13.12 10.96
N VAL A 232 -6.81 12.77 12.18
CA VAL A 232 -6.61 13.62 13.37
C VAL A 232 -5.13 13.93 13.57
N TRP A 233 -4.25 12.93 13.44
CA TRP A 233 -2.81 13.17 13.47
C TRP A 233 -2.38 14.18 12.38
N ALA A 234 -2.85 14.02 11.14
CA ALA A 234 -2.48 14.91 10.04
C ALA A 234 -2.98 16.36 10.28
N LEU A 235 -4.22 16.53 10.74
CA LEU A 235 -4.81 17.82 11.09
C LEU A 235 -4.09 18.51 12.27
N GLN A 236 -3.41 17.75 13.12
CA GLN A 236 -2.62 18.28 14.25
C GLN A 236 -1.16 18.62 13.89
N HIS A 237 -0.55 17.90 12.93
CA HIS A 237 0.89 17.96 12.67
C HIS A 237 1.28 18.56 11.30
N VAL A 238 0.33 18.71 10.37
CA VAL A 238 0.56 19.31 9.04
C VAL A 238 -0.07 20.69 9.00
N GLU A 239 0.70 21.72 9.36
CA GLU A 239 0.17 23.08 9.60
C GLU A 239 -0.56 23.68 8.38
N SER A 240 -0.10 23.41 7.16
CA SER A 240 -0.77 23.88 5.93
C SER A 240 -2.10 23.18 5.63
N LEU A 241 -2.26 21.93 6.07
CA LEU A 241 -3.55 21.23 6.05
C LEU A 241 -4.48 21.80 7.12
N LYS A 242 -3.97 22.01 8.33
CA LYS A 242 -4.69 22.59 9.48
C LYS A 242 -5.23 23.98 9.15
N GLU A 243 -4.41 24.84 8.56
CA GLU A 243 -4.81 26.16 8.05
C GLU A 243 -5.95 26.02 7.01
N ALA A 244 -5.71 25.27 5.92
CA ALA A 244 -6.71 25.11 4.86
C ALA A 244 -8.03 24.45 5.35
N ALA A 245 -7.96 23.55 6.34
CA ALA A 245 -9.13 22.93 6.95
C ALA A 245 -9.97 23.93 7.78
N SER A 246 -9.31 24.83 8.52
CA SER A 246 -10.01 25.92 9.23
C SER A 246 -10.60 26.99 8.31
N GLN A 247 -10.24 26.99 7.03
CA GLN A 247 -10.73 27.92 6.01
C GLN A 247 -11.69 27.27 4.98
N GLY A 248 -12.02 25.97 5.09
CA GLY A 248 -12.90 25.27 4.12
C GLY A 248 -12.27 24.97 2.74
N HIS A 249 -10.93 25.06 2.66
CA HIS A 249 -10.13 24.81 1.45
C HIS A 249 -9.42 23.44 1.44
N ALA A 250 -9.43 22.68 2.54
CA ALA A 250 -8.92 21.31 2.54
C ALA A 250 -9.97 20.29 2.08
N MET A 251 -9.54 19.24 1.39
CA MET A 251 -10.35 18.07 1.04
C MET A 251 -9.65 16.77 1.45
N PHE A 252 -10.45 15.78 1.85
CA PHE A 252 -10.06 14.45 2.28
C PHE A 252 -10.48 13.41 1.23
N GLY A 253 -9.75 12.31 1.13
CA GLY A 253 -10.18 11.15 0.37
C GLY A 253 -9.31 9.92 0.59
N THR A 254 -9.96 8.76 0.60
CA THR A 254 -9.32 7.45 0.36
C THR A 254 -8.82 7.36 -1.09
N VAL A 255 -8.08 6.30 -1.42
CA VAL A 255 -7.42 6.17 -2.75
C VAL A 255 -8.42 6.23 -3.90
N ASP A 256 -9.62 5.65 -3.75
CA ASP A 256 -10.73 5.75 -4.70
C ASP A 256 -11.13 7.21 -4.96
N THR A 257 -11.31 7.99 -3.89
CA THR A 257 -11.72 9.40 -3.95
C THR A 257 -10.68 10.23 -4.67
N TRP A 258 -9.40 9.97 -4.40
CA TRP A 258 -8.30 10.64 -5.08
C TRP A 258 -8.24 10.27 -6.56
N LEU A 259 -8.33 8.98 -6.92
CA LEU A 259 -8.36 8.54 -8.31
C LEU A 259 -9.54 9.16 -9.06
N LEU A 260 -10.74 9.16 -8.48
CA LEU A 260 -11.93 9.79 -9.06
C LEU A 260 -11.73 11.31 -9.24
N TYR A 261 -11.13 11.99 -8.27
CA TYR A 261 -10.78 13.41 -8.37
C TYR A 261 -9.74 13.67 -9.48
N ARG A 262 -8.67 12.86 -9.58
CA ARG A 262 -7.64 13.02 -10.63
C ARG A 262 -8.17 12.68 -12.02
N LEU A 263 -8.81 11.52 -12.18
CA LEU A 263 -9.34 11.03 -13.46
C LEU A 263 -10.43 11.96 -14.00
N THR A 264 -11.25 12.57 -13.15
CA THR A 264 -12.25 13.56 -13.60
C THR A 264 -11.70 14.99 -13.72
N ALA A 265 -10.39 15.20 -13.56
CA ALA A 265 -9.72 16.50 -13.58
C ALA A 265 -10.30 17.53 -12.59
N GLY A 266 -10.55 17.08 -11.36
CA GLY A 266 -11.00 17.87 -10.22
C GLY A 266 -12.52 18.05 -10.11
N ARG A 267 -13.31 17.48 -11.04
CA ARG A 267 -14.77 17.69 -11.10
C ARG A 267 -15.57 16.89 -10.07
N LEU A 268 -15.10 15.73 -9.63
CA LEU A 268 -15.77 14.91 -8.63
C LEU A 268 -14.93 14.78 -7.35
N HIS A 269 -15.57 15.00 -6.21
CA HIS A 269 -15.06 14.71 -4.87
C HIS A 269 -16.05 13.75 -4.21
N VAL A 270 -15.96 12.47 -4.60
CA VAL A 270 -16.91 11.41 -4.26
C VAL A 270 -16.17 10.12 -3.91
N THR A 271 -16.79 9.30 -3.07
CA THR A 271 -16.34 7.95 -2.69
C THR A 271 -17.51 6.97 -2.80
N ASP A 272 -17.26 5.67 -2.73
CA ASP A 272 -18.33 4.67 -2.61
C ASP A 272 -18.56 4.23 -1.15
N VAL A 273 -19.73 3.67 -0.85
CA VAL A 273 -20.09 3.18 0.49
C VAL A 273 -19.09 2.17 1.09
N SER A 274 -18.45 1.33 0.28
CA SER A 274 -17.51 0.32 0.78
C SER A 274 -16.18 0.94 1.20
N ASN A 275 -15.58 1.83 0.40
CA ASN A 275 -14.41 2.61 0.82
C ASN A 275 -14.74 3.55 1.99
N ALA A 276 -15.92 4.19 2.00
CA ALA A 276 -16.37 5.05 3.08
C ALA A 276 -16.45 4.29 4.42
N SER A 277 -17.11 3.13 4.47
CA SER A 277 -17.24 2.31 5.69
C SER A 277 -15.88 1.92 6.29
N ALA A 278 -14.86 1.69 5.45
CA ALA A 278 -13.50 1.36 5.88
C ALA A 278 -12.69 2.54 6.45
N THR A 279 -13.27 3.74 6.57
CA THR A 279 -12.61 4.90 7.19
C THR A 279 -12.62 4.86 8.72
N GLY A 280 -13.66 4.30 9.33
CA GLY A 280 -13.96 4.53 10.76
C GLY A 280 -14.58 5.91 11.05
N MET A 281 -14.98 6.66 10.03
CA MET A 281 -15.73 7.93 10.13
C MET A 281 -17.12 7.84 9.50
N TYR A 282 -17.34 6.91 8.58
CA TYR A 282 -18.67 6.59 8.03
C TYR A 282 -19.34 5.53 8.90
N ASP A 283 -20.62 5.71 9.19
CA ASP A 283 -21.40 4.84 10.05
C ASP A 283 -22.29 3.93 9.18
N PRO A 284 -22.05 2.60 9.13
CA PRO A 284 -22.82 1.68 8.29
C PRO A 284 -24.23 1.41 8.81
N PHE A 285 -24.56 1.77 10.06
CA PHE A 285 -25.92 1.61 10.61
C PHE A 285 -26.83 2.78 10.21
N THR A 286 -26.26 3.98 10.03
CA THR A 286 -27.00 5.17 9.56
C THR A 286 -26.79 5.48 8.07
N MET A 287 -25.78 4.88 7.45
CA MET A 287 -25.35 5.10 6.06
C MET A 287 -24.98 6.56 5.74
N ASP A 288 -24.42 7.27 6.71
CA ASP A 288 -23.90 8.64 6.57
C ASP A 288 -22.56 8.81 7.34
N TRP A 289 -21.89 9.96 7.17
CA TRP A 289 -20.73 10.31 7.96
C TRP A 289 -21.12 10.50 9.44
N GLY A 290 -20.47 9.75 10.34
CA GLY A 290 -20.76 9.70 11.77
C GLY A 290 -20.48 11.05 12.45
N SER A 291 -21.50 11.89 12.54
CA SER A 291 -21.43 13.26 13.07
C SER A 291 -20.83 13.33 14.47
N TRP A 292 -21.04 12.31 15.31
CA TRP A 292 -20.42 12.18 16.63
C TRP A 292 -18.88 12.13 16.55
N ALA A 293 -18.32 11.41 15.57
CA ALA A 293 -16.87 11.29 15.40
C ALA A 293 -16.29 12.60 14.85
N LEU A 294 -16.99 13.23 13.88
CA LEU A 294 -16.56 14.51 13.31
C LEU A 294 -16.52 15.62 14.36
N GLN A 295 -17.51 15.67 15.25
CA GLN A 295 -17.55 16.61 16.38
C GLN A 295 -16.48 16.29 17.44
N LEU A 296 -16.38 15.02 17.87
CA LEU A 296 -15.41 14.59 18.89
C LEU A 296 -13.95 14.86 18.49
N PHE A 297 -13.65 14.73 17.20
CA PHE A 297 -12.31 14.88 16.65
C PHE A 297 -12.07 16.21 15.92
N ASN A 298 -13.06 17.12 15.91
CA ASN A 298 -13.04 18.41 15.21
C ASN A 298 -12.59 18.31 13.73
N ILE A 299 -13.22 17.38 13.00
CA ILE A 299 -12.99 17.13 11.57
C ILE A 299 -14.08 17.89 10.77
N PRO A 300 -13.73 18.83 9.88
CA PRO A 300 -14.72 19.55 9.08
C PRO A 300 -15.48 18.61 8.14
N GLY A 301 -16.82 18.62 8.17
CA GLY A 301 -17.65 17.74 7.35
C GLY A 301 -17.61 18.06 5.86
N ASP A 302 -17.34 19.32 5.50
CA ASP A 302 -17.16 19.79 4.11
C ASP A 302 -15.83 19.38 3.48
N MET A 303 -14.89 18.89 4.30
CA MET A 303 -13.65 18.24 3.84
C MET A 303 -13.92 16.84 3.25
N LEU A 304 -15.02 16.19 3.64
CA LEU A 304 -15.30 14.78 3.31
C LEU A 304 -15.98 14.63 1.95
N PRO A 305 -15.69 13.57 1.19
CA PRO A 305 -16.32 13.33 -0.11
C PRO A 305 -17.79 12.95 0.05
N LYS A 306 -18.60 13.26 -0.97
CA LYS A 306 -19.96 12.72 -1.05
C LYS A 306 -19.90 11.19 -1.26
N VAL A 307 -20.61 10.44 -0.41
CA VAL A 307 -20.73 9.00 -0.56
C VAL A 307 -21.77 8.65 -1.62
N CYS A 308 -21.41 7.74 -2.52
CA CYS A 308 -22.20 7.27 -3.65
C CYS A 308 -22.38 5.74 -3.60
N ASP A 309 -23.28 5.24 -4.44
CA ASP A 309 -23.45 3.80 -4.67
C ASP A 309 -22.19 3.20 -5.30
N THR A 310 -21.90 1.94 -4.99
CA THR A 310 -20.72 1.22 -5.47
C THR A 310 -20.69 1.09 -6.99
N ALA A 311 -21.87 0.94 -7.61
CA ALA A 311 -22.06 1.07 -9.05
C ALA A 311 -22.91 2.30 -9.39
N ALA A 312 -22.27 3.31 -9.98
CA ALA A 312 -22.85 4.62 -10.23
C ALA A 312 -22.21 5.31 -11.44
N ASN A 313 -22.81 6.41 -11.90
CA ASN A 313 -22.21 7.29 -12.89
C ASN A 313 -21.11 8.16 -12.25
N PHE A 314 -19.92 7.59 -12.08
CA PHE A 314 -18.71 8.29 -11.64
C PHE A 314 -18.09 9.20 -12.74
N GLY A 315 -18.93 9.67 -13.69
CA GLY A 315 -18.53 10.52 -14.80
C GLY A 315 -17.71 9.78 -15.86
N VAL A 316 -16.73 10.49 -16.42
CA VAL A 316 -15.77 9.99 -17.42
C VAL A 316 -14.37 10.46 -17.05
N VAL A 317 -13.37 9.63 -17.34
CA VAL A 317 -11.97 10.03 -17.38
C VAL A 317 -11.82 11.20 -18.36
N ASP A 318 -11.09 12.22 -17.96
CA ASP A 318 -10.85 13.41 -18.77
C ASP A 318 -10.01 13.05 -20.02
N PRO A 319 -10.41 13.42 -21.24
CA PRO A 319 -9.67 13.08 -22.46
C PRO A 319 -8.22 13.57 -22.49
N ARG A 320 -7.84 14.56 -21.68
CA ARG A 320 -6.44 15.01 -21.53
C ARG A 320 -5.54 13.99 -20.85
N ILE A 321 -6.12 12.96 -20.22
CA ILE A 321 -5.42 11.91 -19.47
C ILE A 321 -5.17 10.69 -20.36
N LEU A 322 -6.20 10.15 -21.02
CA LEU A 322 -6.13 8.92 -21.81
C LEU A 322 -6.27 9.12 -23.34
N GLY A 323 -6.40 10.36 -23.82
CA GLY A 323 -6.73 10.66 -25.20
C GLY A 323 -8.20 10.38 -25.59
N THR A 324 -8.98 9.74 -24.70
CA THR A 324 -10.39 9.40 -24.91
C THR A 324 -11.20 9.49 -23.60
N ALA A 325 -12.52 9.60 -23.71
CA ALA A 325 -13.44 9.75 -22.59
C ALA A 325 -13.95 8.39 -22.10
N LEU A 326 -13.16 7.69 -21.27
CA LEU A 326 -13.57 6.40 -20.71
C LEU A 326 -14.57 6.57 -19.56
N ALA A 327 -15.72 5.91 -19.62
CA ALA A 327 -16.79 6.02 -18.62
C ALA A 327 -16.46 5.28 -17.33
N ILE A 328 -16.54 5.94 -16.17
CA ILE A 328 -16.29 5.30 -14.86
C ILE A 328 -17.64 4.84 -14.29
N ARG A 329 -17.72 3.56 -13.87
CA ARG A 329 -19.01 2.87 -13.61
C ARG A 329 -19.07 2.05 -12.34
N CYS A 330 -17.92 1.68 -11.77
CA CYS A 330 -17.83 1.08 -10.43
C CYS A 330 -16.67 1.72 -9.67
N SER A 331 -16.85 1.91 -8.37
CA SER A 331 -15.78 2.18 -7.42
C SER A 331 -16.05 1.31 -6.19
N MET A 332 -15.09 0.48 -5.78
CA MET A 332 -15.26 -0.43 -4.64
C MET A 332 -13.95 -0.61 -3.88
N ALA A 333 -14.06 -0.95 -2.59
CA ALA A 333 -12.95 -1.37 -1.76
C ALA A 333 -12.38 -2.74 -2.19
N ASP A 334 -11.06 -2.92 -2.11
CA ASP A 334 -10.34 -4.14 -2.49
C ASP A 334 -10.96 -5.45 -1.96
N GLN A 335 -11.27 -5.51 -0.66
CA GLN A 335 -11.80 -6.73 -0.03
C GLN A 335 -13.24 -7.03 -0.40
N ALA A 336 -14.07 -6.00 -0.56
CA ALA A 336 -15.45 -6.12 -1.01
C ALA A 336 -15.50 -6.46 -2.52
N ALA A 337 -14.59 -5.90 -3.31
CA ALA A 337 -14.44 -6.21 -4.71
C ALA A 337 -14.07 -7.68 -4.93
N SER A 338 -13.16 -8.24 -4.12
CA SER A 338 -12.89 -9.68 -4.20
C SER A 338 -14.07 -10.52 -3.68
N LEU A 339 -14.82 -10.07 -2.65
CA LEU A 339 -16.06 -10.73 -2.21
C LEU A 339 -17.09 -10.83 -3.35
N PHE A 340 -17.29 -9.73 -4.09
CA PHE A 340 -18.16 -9.70 -5.27
C PHE A 340 -17.61 -10.55 -6.42
N GLY A 341 -16.30 -10.49 -6.69
CA GLY A 341 -15.63 -11.26 -7.74
C GLY A 341 -15.63 -12.78 -7.49
N LEU A 342 -15.57 -13.21 -6.23
CA LEU A 342 -15.71 -14.60 -5.79
C LEU A 342 -17.18 -15.09 -5.74
N CYS A 343 -18.12 -14.28 -6.24
CA CYS A 343 -19.55 -14.58 -6.26
C CYS A 343 -20.17 -14.89 -4.88
N CYS A 344 -19.62 -14.30 -3.81
CA CYS A 344 -20.13 -14.43 -2.44
C CYS A 344 -21.39 -13.57 -2.21
N PHE A 345 -22.42 -13.78 -3.04
CA PHE A 345 -23.62 -12.95 -3.10
C PHE A 345 -24.69 -13.31 -2.06
N GLN A 346 -24.65 -14.50 -1.47
CA GLN A 346 -25.63 -14.95 -0.47
C GLN A 346 -25.22 -14.56 0.94
N GLU A 347 -26.21 -14.24 1.77
CA GLU A 347 -26.02 -14.14 3.23
C GLU A 347 -25.50 -15.49 3.76
N GLY A 348 -24.41 -15.47 4.52
CA GLY A 348 -23.69 -16.68 4.93
C GLY A 348 -22.46 -17.04 4.08
N ASP A 349 -22.28 -16.47 2.87
CA ASP A 349 -21.06 -16.69 2.08
C ASP A 349 -19.82 -16.14 2.82
N VAL A 350 -18.78 -16.97 2.95
CA VAL A 350 -17.50 -16.61 3.61
C VAL A 350 -16.35 -16.59 2.62
N LYS A 351 -15.54 -15.54 2.72
CA LYS A 351 -14.30 -15.32 1.97
C LYS A 351 -13.11 -15.14 2.92
N VAL A 352 -11.92 -15.62 2.55
CA VAL A 352 -10.66 -15.31 3.23
C VAL A 352 -9.59 -14.85 2.23
N THR A 353 -9.21 -13.58 2.29
CA THR A 353 -8.04 -13.04 1.57
C THR A 353 -6.79 -13.22 2.40
N MET A 354 -5.88 -14.09 1.96
CA MET A 354 -4.59 -14.33 2.61
C MET A 354 -3.48 -13.53 1.89
N GLY A 355 -3.51 -12.22 2.12
CA GLY A 355 -2.61 -11.23 1.53
C GLY A 355 -1.36 -10.96 2.39
N THR A 356 -0.99 -9.69 2.60
CA THR A 356 0.09 -9.38 3.58
C THR A 356 -0.38 -9.62 5.02
N GLY A 357 -1.65 -9.29 5.30
CA GLY A 357 -2.43 -9.82 6.41
C GLY A 357 -3.59 -10.67 5.87
N THR A 358 -4.31 -11.31 6.77
CA THR A 358 -5.53 -12.07 6.50
C THR A 358 -6.75 -11.22 6.77
N PHE A 359 -7.71 -11.22 5.85
CA PHE A 359 -9.05 -10.65 6.01
C PHE A 359 -10.10 -11.74 5.75
N ILE A 360 -10.90 -12.07 6.75
CA ILE A 360 -12.10 -12.90 6.58
C ILE A 360 -13.33 -11.99 6.45
N ASN A 361 -14.15 -12.25 5.45
CA ASN A 361 -15.37 -11.50 5.16
C ASN A 361 -16.55 -12.46 5.14
N LEU A 362 -17.54 -12.22 6.01
CA LEU A 362 -18.86 -12.85 5.95
C LEU A 362 -19.84 -11.86 5.32
N ASN A 363 -20.58 -12.29 4.30
CA ASN A 363 -21.75 -11.57 3.81
C ASN A 363 -22.89 -11.67 4.84
N THR A 364 -23.31 -10.54 5.41
CA THR A 364 -24.40 -10.46 6.43
C THR A 364 -25.70 -9.93 5.85
N GLY A 365 -25.88 -10.09 4.54
CA GLY A 365 -27.08 -9.72 3.81
C GLY A 365 -27.44 -8.26 3.99
N LYS A 366 -28.72 -7.99 4.31
CA LYS A 366 -29.29 -6.64 4.38
C LYS A 366 -29.13 -5.96 5.74
N THR A 367 -28.42 -6.58 6.67
CA THR A 367 -28.25 -6.09 8.05
C THR A 367 -26.78 -5.96 8.45
N PRO A 368 -26.33 -4.80 8.98
CA PRO A 368 -24.98 -4.65 9.52
C PRO A 368 -24.82 -5.41 10.84
N HIS A 369 -23.76 -6.22 10.96
CA HIS A 369 -23.47 -6.99 12.17
C HIS A 369 -22.75 -6.18 13.25
N ALA A 370 -23.36 -6.05 14.43
CA ALA A 370 -22.78 -5.36 15.57
C ALA A 370 -21.97 -6.34 16.46
N SER A 371 -20.66 -6.39 16.24
CA SER A 371 -19.73 -7.27 16.96
C SER A 371 -19.35 -6.77 18.36
N VAL A 372 -19.13 -7.70 19.29
CA VAL A 372 -18.56 -7.47 20.62
C VAL A 372 -17.12 -8.01 20.75
N ALA A 373 -16.75 -9.04 19.97
CA ALA A 373 -15.39 -9.56 19.81
C ALA A 373 -14.50 -8.65 18.93
N GLY A 374 -15.08 -7.65 18.29
CA GLY A 374 -14.36 -6.61 17.57
C GLY A 374 -14.14 -6.88 16.08
N LEU A 375 -15.01 -7.68 15.45
CA LEU A 375 -15.19 -7.68 13.99
C LEU A 375 -15.73 -6.31 13.53
N TYR A 376 -15.54 -5.97 12.26
CA TYR A 376 -16.00 -4.69 11.71
C TYR A 376 -17.32 -4.84 10.95
N PRO A 377 -18.37 -4.05 11.27
CA PRO A 377 -19.45 -3.80 10.34
C PRO A 377 -18.91 -2.93 9.19
N LEU A 378 -19.02 -3.43 7.97
CA LEU A 378 -18.65 -2.73 6.74
C LEU A 378 -19.80 -2.85 5.72
N VAL A 379 -19.77 -2.01 4.70
CA VAL A 379 -20.63 -2.18 3.52
C VAL A 379 -19.83 -2.93 2.46
N GLY A 380 -20.38 -4.04 1.96
CA GLY A 380 -19.82 -4.76 0.81
C GLY A 380 -20.09 -3.97 -0.46
N TRP A 381 -21.36 -3.77 -0.80
CA TRP A 381 -21.76 -2.95 -1.94
C TRP A 381 -23.16 -2.34 -1.75
N ARG A 382 -23.42 -1.26 -2.48
CA ARG A 382 -24.78 -0.78 -2.78
C ARG A 382 -24.95 -0.64 -4.30
N TYR A 383 -26.02 -1.23 -4.84
CA TYR A 383 -26.37 -1.15 -6.26
C TYR A 383 -27.90 -1.25 -6.42
N LYS A 384 -28.52 -0.21 -6.99
CA LYS A 384 -29.99 -0.07 -7.04
C LYS A 384 -30.57 -0.21 -5.61
N ASP A 385 -31.65 -0.95 -5.45
CA ASP A 385 -32.34 -1.20 -4.18
C ASP A 385 -31.67 -2.29 -3.30
N GLU A 386 -30.48 -2.77 -3.70
CA GLU A 386 -29.69 -3.75 -2.95
C GLU A 386 -28.56 -3.08 -2.16
N ILE A 387 -28.50 -3.39 -0.86
CA ILE A 387 -27.38 -3.12 0.04
C ILE A 387 -26.95 -4.45 0.63
N VAL A 388 -25.66 -4.75 0.55
CA VAL A 388 -25.04 -5.90 1.21
C VAL A 388 -24.01 -5.42 2.23
N TYR A 389 -24.15 -5.91 3.46
CA TYR A 389 -23.22 -5.66 4.55
C TYR A 389 -22.24 -6.82 4.72
N VAL A 390 -21.12 -6.52 5.36
CA VAL A 390 -20.02 -7.46 5.60
C VAL A 390 -19.57 -7.35 7.05
N ALA A 391 -19.46 -8.49 7.74
CA ALA A 391 -18.68 -8.60 8.96
C ALA A 391 -17.23 -8.97 8.58
N GLU A 392 -16.26 -8.14 8.95
CA GLU A 392 -14.83 -8.38 8.68
C GLU A 392 -14.04 -8.71 9.95
N GLY A 393 -13.35 -9.85 9.92
CA GLY A 393 -12.26 -10.18 10.83
C GLY A 393 -10.91 -9.93 10.15
N ALA A 394 -9.95 -9.36 10.87
CA ALA A 394 -8.62 -9.04 10.31
C ALA A 394 -7.48 -9.53 11.21
N SER A 395 -6.41 -10.02 10.60
CA SER A 395 -5.15 -10.38 11.26
C SER A 395 -3.98 -9.81 10.45
N ASN A 396 -3.18 -8.94 11.05
CA ASN A 396 -2.18 -8.14 10.33
C ASN A 396 -1.02 -8.97 9.77
N ASP A 397 -0.66 -10.06 10.45
CA ASP A 397 0.52 -10.87 10.12
C ASP A 397 0.16 -12.15 9.36
N THR A 398 0.50 -12.20 8.07
CA THR A 398 0.24 -13.36 7.18
C THR A 398 1.32 -13.47 6.09
N GLY A 399 1.17 -12.78 4.96
CA GLY A 399 2.26 -12.65 3.97
C GLY A 399 3.46 -11.86 4.49
N SER A 400 3.33 -11.07 5.57
CA SER A 400 4.47 -10.55 6.33
C SER A 400 5.26 -11.69 7.02
N LEU A 401 4.56 -12.64 7.66
CA LEU A 401 5.16 -13.79 8.33
C LEU A 401 5.90 -14.69 7.34
N VAL A 402 5.32 -15.00 6.18
CA VAL A 402 5.98 -15.81 5.14
C VAL A 402 7.23 -15.10 4.59
N LYS A 403 7.19 -13.77 4.42
CA LYS A 403 8.36 -12.98 4.01
C LYS A 403 9.44 -12.90 5.10
N TRP A 404 9.05 -12.77 6.36
CA TRP A 404 9.99 -12.84 7.49
C TRP A 404 10.66 -14.22 7.57
N ALA A 405 9.89 -15.30 7.42
CA ALA A 405 10.40 -16.66 7.40
C ALA A 405 11.42 -16.87 6.27
N GLN A 406 11.18 -16.26 5.10
CA GLN A 406 12.17 -16.22 4.01
C GLN A 406 13.43 -15.42 4.40
N GLN A 407 13.26 -14.23 4.98
CA GLN A 407 14.38 -13.33 5.35
C GLN A 407 15.30 -13.91 6.43
N VAL A 408 14.77 -14.66 7.40
CA VAL A 408 15.58 -15.35 8.43
C VAL A 408 16.09 -16.73 7.98
N GLY A 409 15.81 -17.14 6.74
CA GLY A 409 16.30 -18.40 6.16
C GLY A 409 15.53 -19.65 6.57
N PHE A 410 14.33 -19.54 7.14
CA PHE A 410 13.43 -20.70 7.33
C PHE A 410 13.06 -21.33 5.98
N VAL A 411 12.88 -20.52 4.94
CA VAL A 411 12.71 -20.96 3.54
C VAL A 411 13.54 -20.07 2.60
N ASN A 412 13.95 -20.57 1.45
CA ASN A 412 14.62 -19.77 0.40
C ASN A 412 13.59 -19.01 -0.45
N THR A 413 12.43 -19.62 -0.65
CA THR A 413 11.28 -19.12 -1.42
C THR A 413 9.97 -19.36 -0.66
N PRO A 414 8.91 -18.57 -0.88
CA PRO A 414 7.59 -18.88 -0.32
C PRO A 414 7.00 -20.22 -0.80
N ALA A 415 7.34 -20.66 -2.02
CA ALA A 415 6.76 -21.84 -2.66
C ALA A 415 7.16 -23.16 -1.98
N GLU A 416 8.43 -23.30 -1.57
CA GLU A 416 8.93 -24.53 -0.90
C GLU A 416 8.33 -24.76 0.50
N SER A 417 7.64 -23.75 1.07
CA SER A 417 7.14 -23.83 2.45
C SER A 417 6.11 -24.94 2.66
N ALA A 418 5.29 -25.24 1.64
CA ALA A 418 4.33 -26.36 1.69
C ALA A 418 5.06 -27.72 1.70
N GLU A 419 6.07 -27.90 0.83
CA GLU A 419 6.89 -29.12 0.79
C GLU A 419 7.65 -29.34 2.10
N GLN A 420 8.23 -28.27 2.67
CA GLN A 420 8.94 -28.33 3.95
C GLN A 420 8.02 -28.57 5.16
N ALA A 421 6.73 -28.24 5.07
CA ALA A 421 5.74 -28.61 6.10
C ALA A 421 5.23 -30.05 5.92
N LEU A 422 5.12 -30.53 4.68
CA LEU A 422 4.69 -31.90 4.36
C LEU A 422 5.80 -32.95 4.55
N SER A 423 7.07 -32.56 4.57
CA SER A 423 8.20 -33.46 4.86
C SER A 423 8.30 -33.92 6.31
N VAL A 424 7.49 -33.34 7.21
CA VAL A 424 7.30 -33.78 8.60
C VAL A 424 5.83 -34.11 8.85
N LYS A 425 5.57 -35.13 9.68
CA LYS A 425 4.22 -35.64 9.96
C LYS A 425 3.35 -34.60 10.69
N ASP A 426 3.97 -33.87 11.62
CA ASP A 426 3.39 -32.88 12.51
C ASP A 426 4.48 -31.85 12.87
N SER A 427 4.15 -30.86 13.70
CA SER A 427 5.06 -29.80 14.16
C SER A 427 5.90 -30.16 15.38
N ASP A 428 6.00 -31.44 15.79
CA ASP A 428 6.64 -31.89 17.04
C ASP A 428 6.05 -31.18 18.28
N GLY A 429 4.78 -30.77 18.22
CA GLY A 429 4.11 -29.99 19.28
C GLY A 429 4.62 -28.55 19.43
N VAL A 430 5.36 -28.03 18.44
CA VAL A 430 5.81 -26.64 18.38
C VAL A 430 4.68 -25.77 17.84
N PHE A 431 4.37 -24.69 18.55
CA PHE A 431 3.46 -23.65 18.10
C PHE A 431 4.23 -22.38 17.77
N PHE A 432 3.76 -21.64 16.76
CA PHE A 432 4.22 -20.28 16.49
C PHE A 432 3.07 -19.29 16.74
N VAL A 433 3.36 -18.18 17.42
CA VAL A 433 2.39 -17.09 17.65
C VAL A 433 2.70 -15.96 16.65
N PRO A 434 1.79 -15.65 15.70
CA PRO A 434 2.05 -14.66 14.65
C PRO A 434 1.61 -13.26 15.09
N ALA A 435 2.36 -12.68 16.03
CA ALA A 435 2.06 -11.39 16.66
C ALA A 435 3.26 -10.42 16.57
N PHE A 436 3.71 -10.08 15.36
CA PHE A 436 4.74 -9.03 15.21
C PHE A 436 4.15 -7.64 15.46
N ASN A 437 2.83 -7.49 15.24
CA ASN A 437 2.07 -6.26 15.39
C ASN A 437 0.92 -6.43 16.42
N GLY A 438 1.14 -7.25 17.45
CA GLY A 438 0.10 -7.70 18.38
C GLY A 438 -0.91 -8.66 17.74
N LEU A 439 -1.84 -9.17 18.55
CA LEU A 439 -2.99 -9.97 18.11
C LEU A 439 -4.24 -9.09 17.98
N GLN A 440 -4.89 -9.15 16.82
CA GLN A 440 -6.16 -8.49 16.57
C GLN A 440 -7.33 -9.40 17.04
N ALA A 441 -8.54 -9.19 16.52
CA ALA A 441 -9.71 -9.99 16.90
C ALA A 441 -9.48 -11.52 16.76
N PRO A 442 -10.16 -12.36 17.55
CA PRO A 442 -10.97 -12.00 18.72
C PRO A 442 -10.15 -11.60 19.97
N ILE A 443 -8.84 -11.85 19.99
CA ILE A 443 -8.00 -11.70 21.19
C ILE A 443 -7.80 -10.23 21.56
N ASN A 444 -7.56 -9.36 20.55
CA ASN A 444 -7.35 -7.91 20.69
C ASN A 444 -6.22 -7.51 21.67
N ASP A 445 -5.22 -8.38 21.87
CA ASP A 445 -4.01 -8.08 22.66
C ASP A 445 -2.93 -7.43 21.77
N TYR A 446 -2.89 -6.10 21.81
CA TYR A 446 -1.90 -5.28 21.10
C TYR A 446 -0.49 -5.31 21.73
N GLN A 447 -0.27 -6.02 22.85
CA GLN A 447 1.04 -6.21 23.48
C GLN A 447 1.60 -7.63 23.27
N ALA A 448 0.81 -8.55 22.73
CA ALA A 448 1.26 -9.89 22.34
C ALA A 448 2.47 -9.84 21.40
N ALA A 449 3.47 -10.68 21.66
CA ALA A 449 4.71 -10.76 20.89
C ALA A 449 4.82 -12.08 20.13
N ALA A 450 5.43 -12.03 18.94
CA ALA A 450 5.67 -13.22 18.12
C ALA A 450 6.74 -14.14 18.73
N GLY A 451 6.56 -15.45 18.62
CA GLY A 451 7.52 -16.42 19.12
C GLY A 451 7.15 -17.88 18.89
N PHE A 452 8.13 -18.76 19.08
CA PHE A 452 7.95 -20.21 19.11
C PHE A 452 7.76 -20.71 20.55
N ILE A 453 6.84 -21.65 20.74
CA ILE A 453 6.53 -22.29 22.02
C ILE A 453 6.59 -23.81 21.80
N GLY A 454 7.09 -24.56 22.79
CA GLY A 454 7.13 -26.04 22.72
C GLY A 454 8.36 -26.64 22.04
N LEU A 455 9.40 -25.85 21.75
CA LEU A 455 10.67 -26.33 21.16
C LEU A 455 11.32 -27.45 21.99
N LYS A 456 11.81 -28.49 21.31
CA LYS A 456 12.48 -29.66 21.88
C LYS A 456 13.85 -29.88 21.22
N PRO A 457 14.76 -30.68 21.81
CA PRO A 457 15.99 -31.14 21.14
C PRO A 457 15.75 -31.93 19.84
N THR A 458 14.54 -32.46 19.63
CA THR A 458 14.09 -33.14 18.41
C THR A 458 13.60 -32.19 17.32
N THR A 459 13.28 -30.94 17.65
CA THR A 459 12.66 -29.99 16.73
C THR A 459 13.64 -29.61 15.61
N SER A 460 13.29 -30.00 14.38
CA SER A 460 14.02 -29.60 13.18
C SER A 460 13.40 -28.36 12.52
N LYS A 461 14.17 -27.73 11.62
CA LYS A 461 13.75 -26.59 10.79
C LYS A 461 12.36 -26.78 10.13
N HIS A 462 12.08 -27.99 9.65
CA HIS A 462 10.83 -28.35 8.98
C HIS A 462 9.61 -28.27 9.92
N HIS A 463 9.75 -28.73 11.17
CA HIS A 463 8.71 -28.58 12.19
C HIS A 463 8.43 -27.11 12.51
N MET A 464 9.46 -26.24 12.48
CA MET A 464 9.29 -24.80 12.68
C MET A 464 8.63 -24.10 11.48
N VAL A 465 8.97 -24.49 10.24
CA VAL A 465 8.27 -24.04 9.02
C VAL A 465 6.80 -24.48 9.05
N ARG A 466 6.54 -25.72 9.46
CA ARG A 466 5.18 -26.23 9.65
C ARG A 466 4.42 -25.44 10.70
N ALA A 467 4.98 -25.22 11.88
CA ALA A 467 4.36 -24.42 12.95
C ALA A 467 4.03 -22.98 12.50
N ILE A 468 4.89 -22.37 11.68
CA ILE A 468 4.62 -21.08 11.03
C ILE A 468 3.36 -21.16 10.15
N LEU A 469 3.24 -22.16 9.26
CA LEU A 469 2.07 -22.30 8.38
C LEU A 469 0.79 -22.70 9.14
N GLU A 470 0.90 -23.60 10.13
CA GLU A 470 -0.19 -23.97 11.02
C GLU A 470 -0.75 -22.74 11.76
N SER A 471 0.13 -21.83 12.20
CA SER A 471 -0.31 -20.58 12.84
C SER A 471 -1.17 -19.68 11.96
N LEU A 472 -0.99 -19.72 10.63
CA LEU A 472 -1.83 -18.97 9.70
C LEU A 472 -3.24 -19.56 9.63
N ALA A 473 -3.36 -20.88 9.52
CA ALA A 473 -4.65 -21.57 9.57
C ALA A 473 -5.35 -21.33 10.92
N PHE A 474 -4.65 -21.49 12.05
CA PHE A 474 -5.21 -21.23 13.38
C PHE A 474 -5.75 -19.79 13.53
N ARG A 475 -5.09 -18.78 12.94
CA ARG A 475 -5.60 -17.40 12.94
C ARG A 475 -6.85 -17.20 12.09
N VAL A 476 -7.01 -17.94 10.99
CA VAL A 476 -8.26 -17.94 10.21
C VAL A 476 -9.37 -18.64 10.99
N VAL A 477 -9.10 -19.83 11.55
CA VAL A 477 -10.05 -20.60 12.38
C VAL A 477 -10.59 -19.75 13.52
N GLN A 478 -9.72 -19.11 14.31
CA GLN A 478 -10.15 -18.23 15.41
C GLN A 478 -11.07 -17.07 14.97
N LEU A 479 -10.89 -16.54 13.76
CA LEU A 479 -11.77 -15.50 13.21
C LEU A 479 -13.07 -16.09 12.65
N TYR A 480 -13.04 -17.29 12.08
CA TYR A 480 -14.23 -18.03 11.64
C TYR A 480 -15.11 -18.44 12.82
N ASP A 481 -14.53 -19.01 13.88
CA ASP A 481 -15.23 -19.36 15.12
C ASP A 481 -15.95 -18.14 15.71
N THR A 482 -15.30 -16.97 15.65
CA THR A 482 -15.88 -15.70 16.11
C THR A 482 -17.09 -15.29 15.26
N LEU A 483 -16.99 -15.41 13.93
CA LEU A 483 -18.09 -15.15 13.00
C LEU A 483 -19.27 -16.11 13.25
N GLN A 484 -19.01 -17.40 13.44
CA GLN A 484 -20.05 -18.38 13.74
C GLN A 484 -20.74 -18.09 15.09
N GLN A 485 -19.97 -17.76 16.12
CA GLN A 485 -20.49 -17.47 17.47
C GLN A 485 -21.30 -16.18 17.56
N GLU A 486 -20.94 -15.14 16.81
CA GLU A 486 -21.66 -13.85 16.85
C GLU A 486 -22.77 -13.71 15.80
N ALA A 487 -22.55 -14.18 14.58
CA ALA A 487 -23.44 -13.95 13.43
C ALA A 487 -24.22 -15.22 13.01
N GLY A 488 -23.95 -16.38 13.62
CA GLY A 488 -24.73 -17.61 13.41
C GLY A 488 -24.63 -18.21 12.00
N CYS A 489 -23.55 -17.94 11.27
CA CYS A 489 -23.42 -18.35 9.87
C CYS A 489 -23.20 -19.87 9.69
N ASP A 490 -24.20 -20.55 9.10
CA ASP A 490 -24.07 -21.92 8.61
C ASP A 490 -23.44 -21.92 7.21
N CYS A 491 -22.10 -21.93 7.17
CA CYS A 491 -21.33 -21.81 5.95
C CYS A 491 -20.90 -23.18 5.43
N SER A 492 -21.19 -23.49 4.16
CA SER A 492 -20.81 -24.76 3.50
C SER A 492 -19.59 -24.68 2.59
N LEU A 493 -19.03 -23.47 2.40
CA LEU A 493 -17.93 -23.20 1.47
C LEU A 493 -17.17 -21.92 1.84
N ILE A 494 -15.87 -22.03 2.12
CA ILE A 494 -14.98 -20.88 2.31
C ILE A 494 -14.21 -20.64 1.01
N ARG A 495 -14.35 -19.45 0.42
CA ARG A 495 -13.60 -19.05 -0.78
C ARG A 495 -12.31 -18.32 -0.40
N VAL A 496 -11.17 -18.70 -0.97
CA VAL A 496 -9.84 -18.18 -0.57
C VAL A 496 -9.11 -17.47 -1.71
N ASP A 497 -8.50 -16.32 -1.43
CA ASP A 497 -7.68 -15.58 -2.39
C ASP A 497 -6.37 -15.06 -1.78
N GLY A 498 -5.55 -14.38 -2.59
CA GLY A 498 -4.31 -13.75 -2.17
C GLY A 498 -3.06 -14.64 -2.30
N GLY A 499 -1.89 -14.05 -2.10
CA GLY A 499 -0.61 -14.73 -2.37
C GLY A 499 -0.36 -15.97 -1.52
N VAL A 500 -0.86 -16.02 -0.28
CA VAL A 500 -0.65 -17.16 0.62
C VAL A 500 -1.64 -18.30 0.36
N SER A 501 -2.79 -18.05 -0.28
CA SER A 501 -3.72 -19.14 -0.66
C SER A 501 -3.13 -20.09 -1.72
N HIS A 502 -2.00 -19.74 -2.35
CA HIS A 502 -1.25 -20.64 -3.23
C HIS A 502 -0.54 -21.78 -2.48
N ASN A 503 -0.50 -21.72 -1.14
CA ASN A 503 0.04 -22.80 -0.32
C ASN A 503 -1.04 -23.86 -0.06
N ASP A 504 -0.92 -25.00 -0.74
CA ASP A 504 -1.89 -26.11 -0.63
C ASP A 504 -1.96 -26.70 0.79
N PHE A 505 -0.85 -26.73 1.55
CA PHE A 505 -0.86 -27.18 2.94
C PHE A 505 -1.72 -26.27 3.82
N VAL A 506 -1.61 -24.94 3.67
CA VAL A 506 -2.45 -23.98 4.43
C VAL A 506 -3.92 -24.11 4.05
N CYS A 507 -4.24 -24.30 2.77
CA CYS A 507 -5.63 -24.43 2.31
C CYS A 507 -6.27 -25.76 2.72
N GLN A 508 -5.53 -26.86 2.64
CA GLN A 508 -6.02 -28.17 3.11
C GLN A 508 -6.19 -28.17 4.63
N LEU A 509 -5.20 -27.68 5.39
CA LEU A 509 -5.30 -27.57 6.84
C LEU A 509 -6.47 -26.67 7.29
N LEU A 510 -6.77 -25.61 6.54
CA LEU A 510 -7.95 -24.78 6.81
C LEU A 510 -9.26 -25.56 6.61
N ALA A 511 -9.35 -26.38 5.55
CA ALA A 511 -10.50 -27.25 5.33
C ALA A 511 -10.62 -28.35 6.40
N ASP A 512 -9.49 -28.95 6.79
CA ASP A 512 -9.42 -30.01 7.81
C ASP A 512 -9.80 -29.51 9.21
N LEU A 513 -9.43 -28.27 9.58
CA LEU A 513 -9.70 -27.69 10.90
C LEU A 513 -11.11 -27.11 11.05
N ILE A 514 -11.74 -26.68 9.95
CA ILE A 514 -13.10 -26.10 9.94
C ILE A 514 -14.15 -27.15 9.49
N GLU A 515 -13.71 -28.32 9.01
CA GLU A 515 -14.54 -29.40 8.43
C GLU A 515 -15.40 -28.93 7.23
N ILE A 516 -15.03 -27.83 6.59
CA ILE A 516 -15.75 -27.17 5.49
C ILE A 516 -14.86 -27.06 4.25
N LYS A 517 -15.48 -27.13 3.07
CA LYS A 517 -14.78 -27.04 1.77
C LYS A 517 -14.09 -25.68 1.63
N VAL A 518 -12.83 -25.71 1.19
CA VAL A 518 -12.07 -24.52 0.78
C VAL A 518 -11.95 -24.49 -0.75
N GLU A 519 -12.40 -23.40 -1.36
CA GLU A 519 -12.39 -23.19 -2.81
C GLU A 519 -11.43 -22.04 -3.17
N ARG A 520 -10.45 -22.34 -4.03
CA ARG A 520 -9.48 -21.37 -4.56
C ARG A 520 -9.81 -21.10 -6.04
N PRO A 521 -10.00 -19.84 -6.47
CA PRO A 521 -10.29 -19.51 -7.85
C PRO A 521 -9.08 -19.78 -8.76
N THR A 522 -9.34 -19.92 -10.05
CA THR A 522 -8.30 -20.04 -11.09
C THR A 522 -7.64 -18.71 -11.45
N SER A 523 -8.27 -17.59 -11.12
CA SER A 523 -7.71 -16.23 -11.24
C SER A 523 -7.31 -15.71 -9.86
N THR A 524 -6.16 -15.03 -9.77
CA THR A 524 -5.70 -14.38 -8.54
C THR A 524 -6.33 -13.00 -8.31
N GLU A 525 -6.72 -12.33 -9.39
CA GLU A 525 -7.08 -10.90 -9.38
C GLU A 525 -8.59 -10.66 -9.14
N MET A 526 -9.14 -11.33 -8.13
CA MET A 526 -10.58 -11.34 -7.85
C MET A 526 -11.16 -9.95 -7.57
N SER A 527 -10.40 -9.03 -6.95
CA SER A 527 -10.81 -7.62 -6.79
C SER A 527 -10.95 -6.88 -8.12
N VAL A 528 -10.11 -7.19 -9.12
CA VAL A 528 -10.19 -6.58 -10.46
C VAL A 528 -11.40 -7.14 -11.21
N LEU A 529 -11.62 -8.45 -11.10
CA LEU A 529 -12.81 -9.11 -11.66
C LEU A 529 -14.10 -8.53 -11.07
N GLY A 530 -14.21 -8.40 -9.74
CA GLY A 530 -15.43 -7.90 -9.10
C GLY A 530 -15.84 -6.50 -9.55
N VAL A 531 -14.91 -5.54 -9.63
CA VAL A 531 -15.25 -4.19 -10.15
C VAL A 531 -15.47 -4.18 -11.66
N GLY A 532 -14.83 -5.07 -12.42
CA GLY A 532 -15.12 -5.26 -13.85
C GLY A 532 -16.52 -5.81 -14.08
N PHE A 533 -16.92 -6.83 -13.30
CA PHE A 533 -18.23 -7.46 -13.34
C PHE A 533 -19.34 -6.46 -12.99
N LEU A 534 -19.18 -5.72 -11.89
CA LEU A 534 -20.19 -4.76 -11.44
C LEU A 534 -20.24 -3.50 -12.34
N ALA A 535 -19.10 -3.01 -12.85
CA ALA A 535 -19.07 -1.94 -13.86
C ALA A 535 -19.76 -2.37 -15.18
N GLY A 536 -19.53 -3.63 -15.59
CA GLY A 536 -20.20 -4.23 -16.75
C GLY A 536 -21.70 -4.37 -16.54
N LEU A 537 -22.14 -4.86 -15.38
CA LEU A 537 -23.55 -4.99 -15.01
C LEU A 537 -24.29 -3.65 -15.00
N TYR A 538 -23.67 -2.60 -14.44
CA TYR A 538 -24.20 -1.23 -14.52
C TYR A 538 -24.29 -0.74 -15.97
N SER A 539 -23.35 -1.15 -16.82
CA SER A 539 -23.29 -0.77 -18.25
C SER A 539 -24.16 -1.65 -19.17
N GLY A 540 -24.91 -2.62 -18.63
CA GLY A 540 -25.78 -3.53 -19.40
C GLY A 540 -25.06 -4.70 -20.07
N LEU A 541 -23.80 -4.99 -19.71
CA LEU A 541 -23.03 -6.11 -20.21
C LEU A 541 -23.42 -7.43 -19.51
N ASN A 542 -24.63 -7.91 -19.79
CA ASN A 542 -25.25 -9.04 -19.10
C ASN A 542 -24.54 -10.40 -19.32
N TYR A 543 -23.62 -10.50 -20.29
CA TYR A 543 -22.89 -11.74 -20.63
C TYR A 543 -21.83 -12.18 -19.62
N ILE A 544 -21.67 -11.45 -18.50
CA ILE A 544 -20.60 -11.68 -17.52
C ILE A 544 -21.03 -12.66 -16.39
N PHE A 545 -22.32 -12.97 -16.27
CA PHE A 545 -22.91 -13.73 -15.15
C PHE A 545 -23.68 -14.99 -15.61
N ILE A 546 -23.17 -15.70 -16.64
CA ILE A 546 -23.75 -16.94 -17.20
C ILE A 546 -22.70 -18.05 -17.15
#